data_AF-A0A524KYY1-F1
#
_entry.id   AF-A0A524KYY1-F1
#
_cell.length_a   1.000
_cell.length_b   1.000
_cell.length_c   1.000
_cell.angle_alpha   90.00
_cell.angle_beta   90.00
_cell.angle_gamma   90.00
#
_symmetry.space_group_name_H-M   'P 1'
#
loop_
_entity.id
_entity.type
_entity.pdbx_description
1 polymer ?
#
loop_
_entity_poly.entity_id
_entity_poly.type
_entity_poly.pdbx_seq_one_letter_code
_entity_poly.pdbx_strand_id
1 'polypeptide(L)'
;MRKYSVAVVGATGLVGTEMISTLEQRNFPVGEITLLASERSLGKELTFRGKEYPVKVLGDESFKGIEIGLFSPGGSISERFAPVAAREGCVVIDNTNAFRMEPDIPLVVPEVNPEEIVNYRNKGIIANPNCSTIQMVVALKPIHDAVGIKRIVVSTYQAVSGTGKDAIEELVTQTRALLAMEPVEINVYPHRIAFNCLPQIDVFMENGYTKEEMKMVNETRKILKAPSMAVTATTVRVPVFYGHSESVNIETEQKITP
;
A
#
# COMPACT_ATOMS: atom_id res chain seq x y z
N MET A 1 3.49 24.79 16.81
CA MET A 1 3.75 23.37 16.45
C MET A 1 4.92 23.33 15.49
N ARG A 2 5.90 22.44 15.69
CA ARG A 2 7.02 22.27 14.74
C ARG A 2 6.47 21.89 13.37
N LYS A 3 7.01 22.47 12.31
CA LYS A 3 6.70 22.11 10.93
C LYS A 3 7.80 21.21 10.36
N TYR A 4 7.45 20.34 9.41
CA TYR A 4 8.36 19.40 8.77
C TYR A 4 8.52 19.67 7.28
N SER A 5 9.72 19.44 6.76
CA SER A 5 9.98 19.31 5.33
C SER A 5 9.60 17.91 4.84
N VAL A 6 8.61 17.82 3.95
CA VAL A 6 8.00 16.55 3.52
C VAL A 6 8.16 16.35 2.01
N ALA A 7 8.66 15.20 1.59
CA ALA A 7 8.62 14.77 0.19
C ALA A 7 7.52 13.73 -0.05
N VAL A 8 6.81 13.84 -1.17
CA VAL A 8 5.92 12.80 -1.69
C VAL A 8 6.52 12.30 -3.00
N VAL A 9 6.82 11.02 -3.08
CA VAL A 9 7.52 10.43 -4.23
C VAL A 9 6.62 9.40 -4.91
N GLY A 10 6.51 9.52 -6.23
CA GLY A 10 5.37 8.98 -6.96
C GLY A 10 4.15 9.90 -6.86
N ALA A 11 4.37 11.21 -6.68
CA ALA A 11 3.33 12.21 -6.38
C ALA A 11 2.19 12.26 -7.41
N THR A 12 2.46 11.89 -8.66
CA THR A 12 1.47 11.91 -9.76
C THR A 12 0.69 10.61 -9.93
N GLY A 13 1.03 9.56 -9.16
CA GLY A 13 0.27 8.32 -9.12
C GLY A 13 -0.92 8.40 -8.16
N LEU A 14 -1.86 7.45 -8.26
CA LEU A 14 -3.09 7.42 -7.44
C LEU A 14 -2.82 7.52 -5.94
N VAL A 15 -1.85 6.76 -5.43
CA VAL A 15 -1.49 6.79 -4.00
C VAL A 15 -0.79 8.10 -3.62
N GLY A 16 0.09 8.63 -4.48
CA GLY A 16 0.77 9.89 -4.22
C GLY A 16 -0.20 11.06 -4.12
N THR A 17 -1.20 11.12 -5.00
CA THR A 17 -2.27 12.12 -4.92
C THR A 17 -3.09 11.98 -3.64
N GLU A 18 -3.35 10.74 -3.20
CA GLU A 18 -4.07 10.49 -1.95
C GLU A 18 -3.24 10.87 -0.71
N MET A 19 -1.93 10.65 -0.73
CA MET A 19 -1.01 11.11 0.32
C MET A 19 -1.05 12.63 0.48
N ILE A 20 -1.02 13.38 -0.63
CA ILE A 20 -1.10 14.85 -0.62
C ILE A 20 -2.45 15.32 -0.05
N SER A 21 -3.54 14.73 -0.53
CA SER A 21 -4.90 14.99 -0.05
C SER A 21 -5.04 14.70 1.45
N THR A 22 -4.51 13.56 1.91
CA THR A 22 -4.54 13.16 3.32
C THR A 22 -3.74 14.11 4.21
N LEU A 23 -2.55 14.56 3.78
CA LEU A 23 -1.76 15.55 4.51
C LEU A 23 -2.54 16.86 4.70
N GLU A 24 -3.31 17.28 3.70
CA GLU A 24 -4.16 18.46 3.75
C GLU A 24 -5.35 18.26 4.70
N GLN A 25 -6.15 17.21 4.48
CA GLN A 25 -7.34 16.90 5.27
C GLN A 25 -7.03 16.72 6.76
N ARG A 26 -5.89 16.09 7.07
CA ARG A 26 -5.45 15.87 8.45
C ARG A 26 -4.73 17.07 9.07
N ASN A 27 -4.61 18.18 8.33
CA ASN A 27 -3.85 19.36 8.74
C ASN A 27 -2.43 19.02 9.25
N PHE A 28 -1.75 18.07 8.58
CA PHE A 28 -0.42 17.65 8.99
C PHE A 28 0.53 18.87 9.00
N PRO A 29 1.44 19.00 9.98
CA PRO A 29 2.28 20.19 10.12
C PRO A 29 3.42 20.24 9.08
N VAL A 30 3.07 20.31 7.79
CA VAL A 30 4.00 20.52 6.67
C VAL A 30 4.44 21.98 6.63
N GLY A 31 5.75 22.21 6.58
CA GLY A 31 6.38 23.51 6.33
C GLY A 31 6.66 23.72 4.86
N GLU A 32 7.39 22.79 4.26
CA GLU A 32 7.69 22.73 2.83
C GLU A 32 7.29 21.35 2.30
N ILE A 33 6.67 21.32 1.11
CA ILE A 33 6.33 20.09 0.42
C ILE A 33 7.12 19.98 -0.88
N THR A 34 7.77 18.84 -1.10
CA THR A 34 8.48 18.52 -2.34
C THR A 34 7.79 17.36 -3.04
N LEU A 35 7.36 17.58 -4.27
CA LEU A 35 6.64 16.58 -5.06
C LEU A 35 7.59 15.97 -6.09
N LEU A 36 7.81 14.66 -5.99
CA LEU A 36 8.79 13.93 -6.80
C LEU A 36 8.09 12.86 -7.64
N ALA A 37 8.45 12.78 -8.92
CA ALA A 37 7.96 11.75 -9.82
C ALA A 37 9.01 11.39 -10.89
N SER A 38 8.66 10.47 -11.80
CA SER A 38 9.50 10.15 -12.94
C SER A 38 9.55 11.30 -13.96
N GLU A 39 10.53 11.27 -14.87
CA GLU A 39 10.68 12.25 -15.96
C GLU A 39 9.42 12.43 -16.81
N ARG A 40 8.58 11.38 -16.93
CA ARG A 40 7.29 11.44 -17.64
C ARG A 40 6.29 12.43 -17.03
N SER A 41 6.55 12.88 -15.80
CA SER A 41 5.71 13.83 -15.07
C SER A 41 6.27 15.25 -15.05
N LEU A 42 7.36 15.52 -15.78
CA LEU A 42 7.97 16.84 -15.86
C LEU A 42 6.96 17.86 -16.43
N GLY A 43 6.92 19.05 -15.82
CA GLY A 43 6.00 20.12 -16.21
C GLY A 43 4.59 20.02 -15.62
N LYS A 44 4.31 18.98 -14.82
CA LYS A 44 3.05 18.91 -14.06
C LYS A 44 3.18 19.70 -12.76
N GLU A 45 2.05 20.24 -12.32
CA GLU A 45 1.90 20.86 -11.02
C GLU A 45 0.77 20.16 -10.26
N LEU A 46 0.88 20.11 -8.94
CA LEU A 46 -0.16 19.57 -8.06
C LEU A 46 -0.47 20.60 -6.97
N THR A 47 -1.72 20.64 -6.55
CA THR A 47 -2.19 21.60 -5.55
C THR A 47 -2.05 21.03 -4.14
N PHE A 48 -1.54 21.83 -3.21
CA PHE A 48 -1.54 21.56 -1.78
C PHE A 48 -1.89 22.85 -1.03
N ARG A 49 -2.98 22.85 -0.23
CA ARG A 49 -3.45 24.03 0.53
C ARG A 49 -3.71 25.24 -0.36
N GLY A 50 -4.35 25.01 -1.50
CA GLY A 50 -4.70 26.04 -2.47
C GLY A 50 -3.50 26.67 -3.19
N LYS A 51 -2.30 26.10 -3.07
CA LYS A 51 -1.10 26.55 -3.79
C LYS A 51 -0.61 25.45 -4.72
N GLU A 52 -0.16 25.85 -5.91
CA GLU A 52 0.44 24.94 -6.89
C GLU A 52 1.91 24.71 -6.56
N TYR A 53 2.34 23.44 -6.66
CA TYR A 53 3.70 23.02 -6.46
C TYR A 53 4.18 22.25 -7.71
N PRO A 54 5.34 22.61 -8.27
CA PRO A 54 5.88 21.92 -9.42
C PRO A 54 6.33 20.51 -9.02
N VAL A 55 6.01 19.54 -9.88
CA VAL A 55 6.53 18.17 -9.76
C VAL A 55 7.97 18.16 -10.28
N LYS A 56 8.91 17.82 -9.41
CA LYS A 56 10.33 17.69 -9.73
C LYS A 56 10.66 16.25 -10.11
N VAL A 57 11.68 16.08 -10.93
CA VAL A 57 12.19 14.74 -11.27
C VAL A 57 12.91 14.16 -10.06
N LEU A 58 12.59 12.91 -9.75
CA LEU A 58 13.28 12.13 -8.72
C LEU A 58 14.73 11.84 -9.14
N GLY A 59 15.68 12.24 -8.29
CA GLY A 59 17.11 11.99 -8.46
C GLY A 59 17.82 11.84 -7.11
N ASP A 60 19.12 11.56 -7.15
CA ASP A 60 19.87 11.22 -5.92
C ASP A 60 19.99 12.43 -4.97
N GLU A 61 19.97 13.65 -5.50
CA GLU A 61 20.02 14.88 -4.70
C GLU A 61 18.64 15.37 -4.22
N SER A 62 17.55 14.67 -4.55
CA SER A 62 16.18 15.13 -4.26
C SER A 62 15.83 15.18 -2.78
N PHE A 63 16.66 14.61 -1.90
CA PHE A 63 16.35 14.42 -0.48
C PHE A 63 17.11 15.34 0.48
N LYS A 64 17.97 16.22 -0.04
CA LYS A 64 18.69 17.20 0.79
C LYS A 64 17.70 18.10 1.53
N GLY A 65 17.76 18.07 2.87
CA GLY A 65 16.87 18.88 3.73
C GLY A 65 15.43 18.37 3.84
N ILE A 66 15.13 17.17 3.35
CA ILE A 66 13.84 16.50 3.56
C ILE A 66 13.89 15.74 4.89
N GLU A 67 12.91 15.95 5.77
CA GLU A 67 12.82 15.27 7.06
C GLU A 67 11.98 13.98 6.97
N ILE A 68 10.92 13.99 6.16
CA ILE A 68 9.99 12.86 5.99
C ILE A 68 9.75 12.62 4.49
N GLY A 69 9.91 11.38 4.04
CA GLY A 69 9.66 10.97 2.66
C GLY A 69 8.54 9.93 2.59
N LEU A 70 7.44 10.25 1.92
CA LEU A 70 6.35 9.32 1.65
C LEU A 70 6.57 8.70 0.25
N PHE A 71 6.96 7.43 0.19
CA PHE A 71 7.20 6.73 -1.07
C PHE A 71 6.00 5.90 -1.51
N SER A 72 5.55 6.13 -2.74
CA SER A 72 4.79 5.15 -3.51
C SER A 72 5.18 5.11 -5.02
N PRO A 73 6.48 5.07 -5.38
CA PRO A 73 6.91 5.07 -6.79
C PRO A 73 6.98 3.69 -7.46
N GLY A 74 6.76 2.61 -6.69
CA GLY A 74 6.97 1.23 -7.12
C GLY A 74 8.26 0.61 -6.55
N GLY A 75 8.27 -0.70 -6.35
CA GLY A 75 9.27 -1.41 -5.55
C GLY A 75 10.72 -1.18 -5.98
N SER A 76 11.03 -1.30 -7.27
CA SER A 76 12.41 -1.11 -7.78
C SER A 76 12.92 0.33 -7.61
N ILE A 77 12.02 1.32 -7.65
CA ILE A 77 12.38 2.71 -7.40
C ILE A 77 12.62 2.93 -5.90
N SER A 78 11.80 2.34 -5.04
CA SER A 78 12.02 2.38 -3.59
C SER A 78 13.32 1.69 -3.18
N GLU A 79 13.65 0.52 -3.76
CA GLU A 79 14.92 -0.17 -3.54
C GLU A 79 16.14 0.71 -3.82
N ARG A 80 16.07 1.55 -4.88
CA ARG A 80 17.15 2.50 -5.21
C ARG A 80 17.15 3.72 -4.30
N PHE A 81 16.02 4.39 -4.13
CA PHE A 81 15.99 5.75 -3.59
C PHE A 81 15.68 5.84 -2.10
N ALA A 82 15.03 4.84 -1.49
CA ALA A 82 14.80 4.86 -0.05
C ALA A 82 16.11 4.84 0.76
N PRO A 83 17.12 4.00 0.42
CA PRO A 83 18.42 4.06 1.10
C PRO A 83 19.17 5.38 0.83
N VAL A 84 19.00 5.99 -0.34
CA VAL A 84 19.59 7.31 -0.66
C VAL A 84 18.98 8.39 0.25
N ALA A 85 17.65 8.45 0.32
CA ALA A 85 16.93 9.39 1.19
C ALA A 85 17.31 9.22 2.66
N ALA A 86 17.34 7.98 3.15
CA ALA A 86 17.72 7.67 4.52
C ALA A 86 19.13 8.16 4.89
N ARG A 87 20.11 8.04 3.97
CA ARG A 87 21.48 8.55 4.19
C ARG A 87 21.55 10.07 4.27
N GLU A 88 20.64 10.78 3.61
CA GLU A 88 20.50 12.25 3.69
C GLU A 88 19.74 12.71 4.96
N GLY A 89 19.37 11.77 5.84
CA GLY A 89 18.67 12.06 7.10
C GLY A 89 17.14 12.08 7.00
N CYS A 90 16.58 11.74 5.84
CA CYS A 90 15.14 11.63 5.64
C CYS A 90 14.60 10.34 6.30
N VAL A 91 13.55 10.46 7.10
CA VAL A 91 12.79 9.28 7.55
C VAL A 91 11.83 8.86 6.46
N VAL A 92 12.09 7.69 5.91
CA VAL A 92 11.35 7.13 4.80
C VAL A 92 10.17 6.32 5.31
N ILE A 93 8.98 6.57 4.76
CA ILE A 93 7.78 5.74 4.93
C ILE A 93 7.42 5.18 3.55
N ASP A 94 7.67 3.89 3.35
CA ASP A 94 7.59 3.25 2.04
C ASP A 94 6.34 2.37 1.88
N ASN A 95 5.45 2.74 0.95
CA ASN A 95 4.21 2.02 0.61
C ASN A 95 4.44 0.88 -0.42
N THR A 96 5.69 0.52 -0.72
CA THR A 96 5.97 -0.61 -1.59
C THR A 96 6.21 -1.89 -0.79
N ASN A 97 6.33 -3.01 -1.48
CA ASN A 97 6.67 -4.28 -0.86
C ASN A 97 8.19 -4.50 -0.71
N ALA A 98 9.04 -3.56 -1.14
CA ALA A 98 10.50 -3.71 -1.20
C ALA A 98 11.11 -4.08 0.16
N PHE A 99 10.63 -3.45 1.24
CA PHE A 99 11.28 -3.53 2.55
C PHE A 99 10.45 -4.21 3.63
N ARG A 100 9.23 -4.67 3.32
CA ARG A 100 8.26 -5.12 4.33
C ARG A 100 8.75 -6.30 5.15
N MET A 101 9.50 -7.21 4.52
CA MET A 101 10.02 -8.42 5.16
C MET A 101 11.50 -8.31 5.58
N GLU A 102 12.14 -7.17 5.37
CA GLU A 102 13.51 -6.94 5.84
C GLU A 102 13.56 -6.96 7.37
N PRO A 103 14.48 -7.71 8.01
CA PRO A 103 14.51 -7.85 9.47
C PRO A 103 14.75 -6.54 10.20
N ASP A 104 15.61 -5.68 9.66
CA ASP A 104 16.00 -4.41 10.29
C ASP A 104 15.00 -3.26 10.05
N ILE A 105 13.97 -3.48 9.24
CA ILE A 105 12.99 -2.45 8.85
C ILE A 105 11.63 -2.78 9.49
N PRO A 106 11.06 -1.88 10.30
CA PRO A 106 9.77 -2.11 10.92
C PRO A 106 8.64 -2.07 9.89
N LEU A 107 7.69 -2.99 10.03
CA LEU A 107 6.45 -3.05 9.26
C LEU A 107 5.30 -2.62 10.18
N VAL A 108 4.71 -1.44 9.93
CA VAL A 108 3.92 -0.74 10.95
C VAL A 108 2.47 -0.52 10.52
N VAL A 109 1.55 -0.89 11.41
CA VAL A 109 0.17 -0.39 11.46
C VAL A 109 -0.02 0.34 12.79
N PRO A 110 -0.24 1.67 12.79
CA PRO A 110 -0.26 2.47 14.02
C PRO A 110 -1.24 1.99 15.10
N GLU A 111 -2.38 1.42 14.71
CA GLU A 111 -3.39 0.90 15.63
C GLU A 111 -3.02 -0.48 16.22
N VAL A 112 -1.97 -1.13 15.71
CA VAL A 112 -1.64 -2.53 16.03
C VAL A 112 -0.28 -2.67 16.70
N ASN A 113 0.76 -2.06 16.13
CA ASN A 113 2.13 -2.16 16.61
C ASN A 113 2.87 -0.80 16.54
N PRO A 114 2.32 0.29 17.12
CA PRO A 114 2.95 1.61 17.06
C PRO A 114 4.34 1.67 17.69
N GLU A 115 4.62 0.79 18.65
CA GLU A 115 5.92 0.70 19.31
C GLU A 115 7.06 0.33 18.35
N GLU A 116 6.77 -0.34 17.23
CA GLU A 116 7.76 -0.73 16.23
C GLU A 116 8.31 0.47 15.44
N ILE A 117 7.62 1.62 15.47
CA ILE A 117 8.07 2.83 14.76
C ILE A 117 9.48 3.19 15.18
N VAL A 118 9.86 3.05 16.45
CA VAL A 118 11.19 3.43 16.97
C VAL A 118 12.34 2.77 16.22
N ASN A 119 12.11 1.59 15.64
CA ASN A 119 13.08 0.82 14.88
C ASN A 119 13.42 1.43 13.52
N TYR A 120 12.74 2.52 13.11
CA TYR A 120 13.13 3.29 11.91
C TYR A 120 14.60 3.71 11.94
N ARG A 121 15.18 3.89 13.14
CA ARG A 121 16.57 4.31 13.34
C ARG A 121 17.61 3.32 12.80
N ASN A 122 17.23 2.06 12.57
CA ASN A 122 18.14 1.04 12.07
C ASN A 122 18.59 1.32 10.63
N LYS A 123 17.65 1.77 9.78
CA LYS A 123 17.89 1.99 8.33
C LYS A 123 17.37 3.33 7.80
N GLY A 124 16.73 4.14 8.65
CA GLY A 124 16.01 5.35 8.25
C GLY A 124 14.70 5.06 7.50
N ILE A 125 14.20 3.82 7.50
CA ILE A 125 13.06 3.37 6.71
C ILE A 125 12.02 2.71 7.61
N ILE A 126 10.75 2.99 7.35
CA ILE A 126 9.56 2.34 7.88
C ILE A 126 8.79 1.79 6.68
N ALA A 127 8.47 0.50 6.70
CA ALA A 127 7.64 -0.11 5.67
C ALA A 127 6.16 0.02 6.02
N ASN A 128 5.36 0.44 5.05
CA ASN A 128 3.91 0.46 5.13
C ASN A 128 3.34 -0.85 4.52
N PRO A 129 2.43 -1.55 5.22
CA PRO A 129 2.00 -2.89 4.80
C PRO A 129 1.10 -2.91 3.56
N ASN A 130 0.77 -4.13 3.12
CA ASN A 130 -0.21 -4.40 2.09
C ASN A 130 -1.60 -3.91 2.52
N CYS A 131 -2.32 -3.28 1.59
CA CYS A 131 -3.65 -2.70 1.82
C CYS A 131 -4.65 -3.69 2.47
N SER A 132 -4.70 -4.93 1.98
CA SER A 132 -5.58 -5.98 2.51
C SER A 132 -5.14 -6.40 3.91
N THR A 133 -3.82 -6.50 4.13
CA THR A 133 -3.29 -6.81 5.46
C THR A 133 -3.64 -5.73 6.48
N ILE A 134 -3.50 -4.44 6.13
CA ILE A 134 -3.79 -3.31 7.03
C ILE A 134 -5.22 -3.41 7.59
N GLN A 135 -6.22 -3.49 6.71
CA GLN A 135 -7.62 -3.53 7.16
C GLN A 135 -7.92 -4.75 8.03
N MET A 136 -7.35 -5.91 7.68
CA MET A 136 -7.56 -7.15 8.41
C MET A 136 -6.96 -7.07 9.82
N VAL A 137 -5.69 -6.66 9.95
CA VAL A 137 -5.03 -6.63 11.26
C VAL A 137 -5.60 -5.54 12.17
N VAL A 138 -6.06 -4.41 11.64
CA VAL A 138 -6.77 -3.39 12.44
C VAL A 138 -8.04 -3.98 13.05
N ALA A 139 -8.84 -4.69 12.26
CA ALA A 139 -10.07 -5.32 12.74
C ALA A 139 -9.81 -6.47 13.73
N LEU A 140 -8.76 -7.27 13.48
CA LEU A 140 -8.45 -8.45 14.27
C LEU A 140 -7.67 -8.18 15.56
N LYS A 141 -6.92 -7.07 15.64
CA LYS A 141 -6.05 -6.78 16.78
C LYS A 141 -6.78 -6.79 18.13
N PRO A 142 -7.94 -6.13 18.32
CA PRO A 142 -8.65 -6.17 19.59
C PRO A 142 -9.08 -7.60 20.00
N ILE A 143 -9.45 -8.45 19.04
CA ILE A 143 -9.82 -9.84 19.29
C ILE A 143 -8.58 -10.66 19.66
N HIS A 144 -7.48 -10.46 18.92
CA HIS A 144 -6.21 -11.12 19.18
C HIS A 144 -5.68 -10.80 20.59
N ASP A 145 -5.78 -9.55 21.03
CA ASP A 145 -5.34 -9.16 22.37
C ASP A 145 -6.23 -9.73 23.48
N ALA A 146 -7.53 -9.89 23.22
CA ALA A 146 -8.47 -10.39 24.21
C ALA A 146 -8.39 -11.91 24.42
N VAL A 147 -8.30 -12.68 23.34
CA VAL A 147 -8.47 -14.15 23.38
C VAL A 147 -7.48 -14.93 22.51
N GLY A 148 -6.54 -14.25 21.85
CA GLY A 148 -5.63 -14.88 20.89
C GLY A 148 -6.34 -15.33 19.61
N ILE A 149 -5.59 -15.38 18.51
CA ILE A 149 -6.06 -15.95 17.24
C ILE A 149 -5.10 -17.06 16.85
N LYS A 150 -5.63 -18.26 16.69
CA LYS A 150 -4.90 -19.46 16.28
C LYS A 150 -4.80 -19.57 14.77
N ARG A 151 -5.92 -19.31 14.08
CA ARG A 151 -6.06 -19.47 12.63
C ARG A 151 -6.88 -18.37 12.01
N ILE A 152 -6.49 -17.96 10.80
CA ILE A 152 -7.22 -17.04 9.92
C ILE A 152 -7.41 -17.72 8.55
N VAL A 153 -8.64 -17.75 8.08
CA VAL A 153 -9.01 -18.08 6.70
C VAL A 153 -9.65 -16.83 6.11
N VAL A 154 -9.05 -16.27 5.07
CA VAL A 154 -9.54 -15.04 4.45
C VAL A 154 -9.75 -15.22 2.94
N SER A 155 -10.86 -14.72 2.44
CA SER A 155 -11.11 -14.56 1.01
C SER A 155 -11.32 -13.09 0.70
N THR A 156 -10.52 -12.55 -0.23
CA THR A 156 -10.56 -11.13 -0.56
C THR A 156 -11.34 -10.86 -1.84
N TYR A 157 -11.95 -9.68 -1.88
CA TYR A 157 -12.66 -9.11 -3.01
C TYR A 157 -11.99 -7.76 -3.28
N GLN A 158 -10.85 -7.79 -3.96
CA GLN A 158 -10.05 -6.59 -4.19
C GLN A 158 -10.51 -5.85 -5.44
N ALA A 159 -10.72 -4.54 -5.33
CA ALA A 159 -11.03 -3.62 -6.42
C ALA A 159 -9.87 -3.42 -7.42
N VAL A 160 -10.19 -2.97 -8.64
CA VAL A 160 -9.20 -2.71 -9.70
C VAL A 160 -8.24 -1.56 -9.40
N SER A 161 -8.60 -0.63 -8.51
CA SER A 161 -7.70 0.44 -8.06
C SER A 161 -6.37 -0.07 -7.49
N GLY A 162 -6.34 -1.30 -6.96
CA GLY A 162 -5.11 -1.92 -6.47
C GLY A 162 -4.06 -2.18 -7.56
N THR A 163 -4.47 -2.28 -8.83
CA THR A 163 -3.56 -2.41 -9.98
C THR A 163 -3.14 -1.04 -10.54
N GLY A 164 -3.93 0.01 -10.30
CA GLY A 164 -3.61 1.37 -10.71
C GLY A 164 -4.66 1.98 -11.64
N LYS A 165 -4.31 3.15 -12.20
CA LYS A 165 -5.23 3.97 -13.00
C LYS A 165 -5.69 3.26 -14.27
N ASP A 166 -4.77 2.60 -14.95
CA ASP A 166 -5.07 1.92 -16.22
C ASP A 166 -6.09 0.79 -16.03
N ALA A 167 -6.07 0.09 -14.89
CA ALA A 167 -7.05 -0.94 -14.56
C ALA A 167 -8.45 -0.37 -14.25
N ILE A 168 -8.50 0.82 -13.65
CA ILE A 168 -9.76 1.56 -13.45
C ILE A 168 -10.35 1.94 -14.82
N GLU A 169 -9.52 2.49 -15.71
CA GLU A 169 -9.92 2.86 -17.07
C GLU A 169 -10.35 1.64 -17.89
N GLU A 170 -9.64 0.52 -17.78
CA GLU A 170 -10.01 -0.75 -18.42
C GLU A 170 -11.39 -1.23 -17.94
N LEU A 171 -11.66 -1.23 -16.63
CA LEU A 171 -12.98 -1.62 -16.12
C LEU A 171 -14.10 -0.72 -16.68
N VAL A 172 -13.88 0.60 -16.77
CA VAL A 172 -14.85 1.54 -17.38
C VAL A 172 -15.09 1.19 -18.84
N THR A 173 -14.02 1.04 -19.62
CA THR A 173 -14.09 0.79 -21.07
C THR A 173 -14.76 -0.55 -21.36
N GLN A 174 -14.34 -1.63 -20.69
CA GLN A 174 -14.94 -2.95 -20.85
C GLN A 174 -16.43 -2.97 -20.45
N THR A 175 -16.80 -2.27 -19.38
CA THR A 175 -18.19 -2.19 -18.94
C THR A 175 -19.06 -1.46 -19.98
N ARG A 176 -18.58 -0.34 -20.52
CA ARG A 176 -19.30 0.41 -21.58
C ARG A 176 -19.48 -0.42 -22.83
N ALA A 177 -18.41 -1.07 -23.32
CA ALA A 177 -18.46 -1.91 -24.51
C ALA A 177 -19.50 -3.04 -24.36
N LEU A 178 -19.51 -3.73 -23.21
CA LEU A 178 -20.48 -4.80 -22.94
C LEU A 178 -21.92 -4.31 -22.93
N LEU A 179 -22.19 -3.13 -22.34
CA LEU A 179 -23.52 -2.54 -22.32
C LEU A 179 -23.97 -2.05 -23.71
N ALA A 180 -23.01 -1.69 -24.57
CA ALA A 180 -23.25 -1.29 -25.96
C ALA A 180 -23.26 -2.48 -26.95
N MET A 181 -23.05 -3.71 -26.48
CA MET A 181 -22.86 -4.91 -27.33
C MET A 181 -21.69 -4.78 -28.32
N GLU A 182 -20.64 -4.06 -27.92
CA GLU A 182 -19.42 -3.87 -28.68
C GLU A 182 -18.32 -4.88 -28.28
N PRO A 183 -17.31 -5.11 -29.14
CA PRO A 183 -16.14 -5.91 -28.78
C PRO A 183 -15.42 -5.37 -27.54
N VAL A 184 -14.91 -6.28 -26.70
CA VAL A 184 -14.21 -5.93 -25.46
C VAL A 184 -12.71 -6.09 -25.64
N GLU A 185 -11.96 -5.02 -25.40
CA GLU A 185 -10.50 -5.06 -25.35
C GLU A 185 -9.99 -5.44 -23.94
N ILE A 186 -8.94 -6.25 -23.91
CA ILE A 186 -8.32 -6.77 -22.69
C ILE A 186 -6.83 -6.43 -22.76
N ASN A 187 -6.39 -5.44 -21.99
CA ASN A 187 -5.05 -4.85 -22.08
C ASN A 187 -4.26 -4.94 -20.77
N VAL A 188 -4.91 -4.77 -19.62
CA VAL A 188 -4.26 -4.71 -18.29
C VAL A 188 -4.25 -6.07 -17.62
N TYR A 189 -5.39 -6.76 -17.58
CA TYR A 189 -5.49 -8.11 -17.03
C TYR A 189 -5.38 -9.16 -18.14
N PRO A 190 -4.98 -10.41 -17.82
CA PRO A 190 -4.96 -11.49 -18.82
C PRO A 190 -6.37 -11.93 -19.28
N HIS A 191 -7.39 -11.53 -18.52
CA HIS A 191 -8.79 -11.86 -18.77
C HIS A 191 -9.66 -10.64 -18.49
N ARG A 192 -10.83 -10.58 -19.14
CA ARG A 192 -11.83 -9.53 -18.93
C ARG A 192 -12.17 -9.40 -17.46
N ILE A 193 -12.12 -8.19 -16.92
CA ILE A 193 -12.51 -7.91 -15.53
C ILE A 193 -13.97 -7.48 -15.43
N ALA A 194 -14.52 -6.76 -16.41
CA ALA A 194 -15.93 -6.35 -16.38
C ALA A 194 -16.88 -7.55 -16.26
N PHE A 195 -17.75 -7.50 -15.25
CA PHE A 195 -18.67 -8.58 -14.86
C PHE A 195 -17.98 -9.95 -14.67
N ASN A 196 -16.76 -9.97 -14.15
CA ASN A 196 -15.98 -11.18 -13.94
C ASN A 196 -15.18 -11.12 -12.63
N CYS A 197 -14.74 -12.27 -12.12
CA CYS A 197 -13.85 -12.38 -10.97
C CYS A 197 -12.58 -13.14 -11.37
N LEU A 198 -11.40 -12.61 -11.02
CA LEU A 198 -10.11 -13.23 -11.35
C LEU A 198 -9.45 -13.75 -10.07
N PRO A 199 -9.34 -15.07 -9.85
CA PRO A 199 -8.75 -15.65 -8.64
C PRO A 199 -7.21 -15.69 -8.73
N GLN A 200 -6.61 -14.60 -9.17
CA GLN A 200 -5.18 -14.41 -9.22
C GLN A 200 -4.86 -12.92 -9.07
N ILE A 201 -4.08 -12.58 -8.05
CA ILE A 201 -3.52 -11.25 -7.88
C ILE A 201 -2.03 -11.39 -7.69
N ASP A 202 -1.26 -10.62 -8.47
CA ASP A 202 0.19 -10.78 -8.56
C ASP A 202 0.56 -12.15 -9.20
N VAL A 203 1.82 -12.56 -9.10
CA VAL A 203 2.33 -13.81 -9.71
C VAL A 203 2.12 -15.03 -8.81
N PHE A 204 1.97 -16.22 -9.40
CA PHE A 204 2.02 -17.48 -8.66
C PHE A 204 3.42 -17.73 -8.10
N MET A 205 3.48 -18.35 -6.92
CA MET A 205 4.67 -18.84 -6.26
C MET A 205 4.76 -20.36 -6.36
N GLU A 206 5.92 -20.93 -6.05
CA GLU A 206 6.18 -22.38 -6.15
C GLU A 206 5.25 -23.23 -5.28
N ASN A 207 4.73 -22.68 -4.18
CA ASN A 207 3.80 -23.36 -3.28
C ASN A 207 2.34 -23.33 -3.76
N GLY A 208 2.07 -22.78 -4.95
CA GLY A 208 0.73 -22.68 -5.55
C GLY A 208 -0.09 -21.46 -5.10
N TYR A 209 0.33 -20.75 -4.05
CA TYR A 209 -0.26 -19.47 -3.69
C TYR A 209 0.23 -18.36 -4.62
N THR A 210 -0.51 -17.28 -4.72
CA THR A 210 -0.06 -16.03 -5.33
C THR A 210 0.79 -15.21 -4.35
N LYS A 211 1.60 -14.31 -4.89
CA LYS A 211 2.41 -13.38 -4.09
C LYS A 211 1.53 -12.46 -3.24
N GLU A 212 0.33 -12.10 -3.68
CA GLU A 212 -0.60 -11.30 -2.87
C GLU A 212 -1.12 -12.09 -1.65
N GLU A 213 -1.44 -13.37 -1.82
CA GLU A 213 -1.83 -14.24 -0.70
C GLU A 213 -0.68 -14.39 0.30
N MET A 214 0.55 -14.56 -0.19
CA MET A 214 1.73 -14.68 0.67
C MET A 214 2.09 -13.37 1.38
N LYS A 215 1.78 -12.19 0.82
CA LYS A 215 1.88 -10.92 1.56
C LYS A 215 0.96 -10.96 2.77
N MET A 216 -0.31 -11.32 2.61
CA MET A 216 -1.26 -11.41 3.72
C MET A 216 -0.77 -12.37 4.81
N VAL A 217 -0.23 -13.53 4.43
CA VAL A 217 0.32 -14.50 5.39
C VAL A 217 1.52 -13.94 6.15
N ASN A 218 2.53 -13.46 5.43
CA ASN A 218 3.81 -13.09 6.03
C ASN A 218 3.73 -11.77 6.81
N GLU A 219 3.03 -10.78 6.24
CA GLU A 219 2.89 -9.46 6.86
C GLU A 219 2.04 -9.53 8.12
N THR A 220 0.94 -10.31 8.14
CA THR A 220 0.13 -10.54 9.35
C THR A 220 0.97 -11.12 10.48
N ARG A 221 1.79 -12.15 10.19
CA ARG A 221 2.68 -12.78 11.18
C ARG A 221 3.70 -11.80 11.74
N LYS A 222 4.29 -10.96 10.90
CA LYS A 222 5.27 -9.94 11.32
C LYS A 222 4.61 -8.85 12.17
N ILE A 223 3.48 -8.30 11.72
CA ILE A 223 2.77 -7.21 12.40
C ILE A 223 2.22 -7.64 13.76
N LEU A 224 1.60 -8.82 13.83
CA LEU A 224 1.03 -9.37 15.08
C LEU A 224 2.07 -10.06 15.97
N LYS A 225 3.36 -10.08 15.56
CA LYS A 225 4.44 -10.79 16.27
C LYS A 225 4.11 -12.27 16.56
N ALA A 226 3.45 -12.92 15.60
CA ALA A 226 2.90 -14.26 15.74
C ALA A 226 3.41 -15.18 14.60
N PRO A 227 4.69 -15.59 14.61
CA PRO A 227 5.32 -16.29 13.49
C PRO A 227 4.69 -17.66 13.17
N SER A 228 4.09 -18.32 14.16
CA SER A 228 3.43 -19.62 14.01
C SER A 228 1.93 -19.52 13.67
N MET A 229 1.35 -18.33 13.58
CA MET A 229 -0.09 -18.17 13.30
C MET A 229 -0.43 -18.82 11.95
N ALA A 230 -1.47 -19.67 11.95
CA ALA A 230 -1.96 -20.27 10.73
C ALA A 230 -2.78 -19.25 9.94
N VAL A 231 -2.31 -18.86 8.77
CA VAL A 231 -3.01 -17.92 7.89
C VAL A 231 -3.08 -18.55 6.51
N THR A 232 -4.27 -18.57 5.92
CA THR A 232 -4.46 -18.90 4.50
C THR A 232 -5.34 -17.83 3.87
N ALA A 233 -4.94 -17.35 2.70
CA ALA A 233 -5.63 -16.35 1.94
C ALA A 233 -6.01 -16.90 0.57
N THR A 234 -7.17 -16.50 0.07
CA THR A 234 -7.54 -16.59 -1.34
C THR A 234 -7.81 -15.20 -1.83
N THR A 235 -7.02 -14.70 -2.79
CA THR A 235 -7.17 -13.33 -3.27
C THR A 235 -7.82 -13.25 -4.63
N VAL A 236 -8.92 -12.50 -4.74
CA VAL A 236 -9.71 -12.41 -5.97
C VAL A 236 -9.88 -10.95 -6.38
N ARG A 237 -9.55 -10.65 -7.64
CA ARG A 237 -9.84 -9.34 -8.25
C ARG A 237 -11.31 -9.33 -8.68
N VAL A 238 -12.05 -8.30 -8.27
CA VAL A 238 -13.48 -8.12 -8.57
C VAL A 238 -13.73 -6.82 -9.34
N PRO A 239 -14.86 -6.68 -10.06
CA PRO A 239 -15.13 -5.52 -10.90
C PRO A 239 -15.68 -4.34 -10.08
N VAL A 240 -14.92 -3.93 -9.07
CA VAL A 240 -15.20 -2.80 -8.20
C VAL A 240 -14.11 -1.76 -8.41
N PHE A 241 -14.47 -0.47 -8.47
CA PHE A 241 -13.51 0.60 -8.73
C PHE A 241 -12.54 0.82 -7.56
N TYR A 242 -13.06 1.02 -6.36
CA TYR A 242 -12.29 1.38 -5.16
C TYR A 242 -12.78 0.60 -3.94
N GLY A 243 -11.88 0.41 -2.98
CA GLY A 243 -12.15 -0.32 -1.73
C GLY A 243 -11.92 -1.82 -1.86
N HIS A 244 -11.41 -2.43 -0.80
CA HIS A 244 -11.26 -3.89 -0.71
C HIS A 244 -12.26 -4.41 0.31
N SER A 245 -12.76 -5.62 0.08
CA SER A 245 -13.62 -6.32 1.02
C SER A 245 -13.04 -7.69 1.31
N GLU A 246 -13.32 -8.21 2.50
CA GLU A 246 -12.75 -9.47 2.98
C GLU A 246 -13.82 -10.25 3.72
N SER A 247 -13.96 -11.54 3.40
CA SER A 247 -14.63 -12.50 4.26
C SER A 247 -13.57 -13.16 5.13
N VAL A 248 -13.64 -12.93 6.45
CA VAL A 248 -12.63 -13.37 7.40
C VAL A 248 -13.27 -14.34 8.40
N ASN A 249 -12.76 -15.57 8.40
CA ASN A 249 -13.10 -16.58 9.41
C ASN A 249 -11.88 -16.81 10.31
N ILE A 250 -12.09 -16.67 11.62
CA ILE A 250 -11.02 -16.86 12.61
C ILE A 250 -11.34 -17.99 13.57
N GLU A 251 -10.30 -18.66 14.05
CA GLU A 251 -10.33 -19.58 15.19
C GLU A 251 -9.54 -18.91 16.32
N THR A 252 -10.17 -18.68 17.46
CA THR A 252 -9.56 -18.04 18.64
C THR A 252 -8.96 -19.08 19.59
N GLU A 253 -7.97 -18.69 20.39
CA GLU A 253 -7.37 -19.61 21.38
C GLU A 253 -8.32 -19.81 22.57
N GLN A 254 -9.08 -18.76 22.93
CA GLN A 254 -10.12 -18.81 23.95
C GLN A 254 -11.48 -18.45 23.35
N LYS A 255 -12.55 -18.96 23.96
CA LYS A 255 -13.92 -18.65 23.54
C LYS A 255 -14.19 -17.15 23.74
N ILE A 256 -14.57 -16.47 22.67
CA ILE A 256 -15.14 -15.12 22.71
C ILE A 256 -16.59 -15.18 22.26
N THR A 257 -17.44 -14.37 22.88
CA THR A 257 -18.85 -14.24 22.48
C THR A 257 -18.98 -12.95 21.66
N PRO A 258 -19.75 -12.96 20.55
CA PRO A 258 -19.99 -11.77 19.75
C PRO A 258 -20.54 -10.58 20.54
#